data_AF-F3KJR9-F1
#
_entry.id   AF-F3KJR9-F1
#
_cell.length_a   1.000
_cell.length_b   1.000
_cell.length_c   1.000
_cell.angle_alpha   90.00
_cell.angle_beta   90.00
_cell.angle_gamma   90.00
#
_symmetry.space_group_name_H-M   'P 1'
#
loop_
_entity.id
_entity.type
_entity.pdbx_description
1 polymer ?
#
loop_
_entity_poly.entity_id
_entity_poly.type
_entity_poly.pdbx_seq_one_letter_code
_entity_poly.pdbx_strand_id
1 'polypeptide(L)'
;MPTVSGIALVILLVAVFTINSSIPSNERQIPITQKPITEKISYPITFSYNATNFNIQSILASKGISMSNPLKFSGNATAQYCTFYQDDIKQNSVEYCTSTELKDSDGKFLGNIHMTGSIDSPNAILGVIQTDPFMNQLDSVKIVYQTMVESVVCDCWQAQKPGNLESISAWVDAAKFHHLDGKHTTSNSQIDGLAQKHLFLEITTNTKGYLWKFVITN
;
A
#
# COMPACT_ATOMS: atom_id res chain seq x y z
N MET A 1 -1.20 -39.19 -42.31
CA MET A 1 -0.27 -40.25 -42.79
C MET A 1 -0.71 -40.64 -44.21
N PRO A 2 0.16 -40.86 -45.20
CA PRO A 2 1.58 -41.24 -45.13
C PRO A 2 2.55 -40.27 -45.87
N THR A 3 3.80 -40.72 -45.91
CA THR A 3 5.12 -40.12 -46.18
C THR A 3 5.60 -40.19 -47.65
N VAL A 4 6.74 -39.51 -47.92
CA VAL A 4 7.98 -39.94 -48.64
C VAL A 4 8.53 -38.74 -49.44
N SER A 5 9.62 -38.08 -49.00
CA SER A 5 11.06 -38.37 -49.19
C SER A 5 11.61 -38.02 -50.57
N GLY A 6 12.65 -37.18 -50.61
CA GLY A 6 13.40 -36.82 -51.83
C GLY A 6 14.64 -35.98 -51.50
N ILE A 7 15.79 -36.66 -51.48
CA ILE A 7 17.14 -36.19 -51.15
C ILE A 7 17.77 -35.49 -52.36
N ALA A 8 18.55 -34.43 -52.15
CA ALA A 8 19.67 -34.11 -53.03
C ALA A 8 20.76 -33.35 -52.25
N LEU A 9 21.79 -34.11 -51.87
CA LEU A 9 23.08 -33.69 -51.36
C LEU A 9 23.97 -33.35 -52.57
N VAL A 10 24.57 -32.16 -52.62
CA VAL A 10 25.78 -31.94 -53.42
C VAL A 10 26.82 -31.24 -52.56
N ILE A 11 27.85 -32.02 -52.23
CA ILE A 11 29.10 -31.63 -51.60
C ILE A 11 29.99 -31.03 -52.70
N LEU A 12 30.62 -29.88 -52.43
CA LEU A 12 31.92 -29.59 -53.02
C LEU A 12 32.84 -28.92 -51.99
N LEU A 13 33.88 -29.67 -51.63
CA LEU A 13 35.05 -29.25 -50.85
C LEU A 13 35.99 -28.44 -51.76
N VAL A 14 36.47 -27.27 -51.29
CA VAL A 14 37.76 -26.71 -51.70
C VAL A 14 38.47 -26.15 -50.48
N ALA A 15 39.77 -26.36 -50.47
CA ALA A 15 40.64 -26.47 -49.32
C ALA A 15 41.07 -25.16 -48.65
N VAL A 16 41.30 -25.32 -47.35
CA VAL A 16 42.19 -24.63 -46.40
C VAL A 16 43.21 -23.66 -47.01
N PHE A 17 43.16 -22.40 -46.57
CA PHE A 17 44.35 -21.59 -46.33
C PHE A 17 44.32 -21.06 -44.89
N THR A 18 45.29 -21.50 -44.10
CA THR A 18 45.60 -20.99 -42.78
C THR A 18 46.34 -19.67 -42.92
N ILE A 19 45.84 -18.63 -42.23
CA ILE A 19 46.68 -17.51 -41.81
C ILE A 19 46.38 -17.24 -40.34
N ASN A 20 47.31 -17.68 -39.51
CA ASN A 20 47.46 -17.25 -38.13
C ASN A 20 47.77 -15.75 -38.15
N SER A 21 46.94 -14.93 -37.54
CA SER A 21 47.28 -13.57 -37.17
C SER A 21 46.64 -13.28 -35.83
N SER A 22 47.47 -13.32 -34.81
CA SER A 22 47.20 -12.91 -33.43
C SER A 22 46.70 -11.46 -33.42
N ILE A 23 45.42 -11.28 -33.10
CA ILE A 23 44.84 -9.96 -32.81
C ILE A 23 45.04 -9.70 -31.32
N PRO A 24 45.75 -8.63 -30.92
CA PRO A 24 45.84 -8.24 -29.52
C PRO A 24 44.50 -7.62 -29.09
N SER A 25 43.92 -8.19 -28.03
CA SER A 25 42.74 -7.68 -27.34
C SER A 25 43.03 -6.29 -26.77
N ASN A 26 42.52 -5.27 -27.45
CA ASN A 26 42.36 -3.93 -26.89
C ASN A 26 40.88 -3.53 -27.01
N GLU A 27 40.03 -4.26 -26.29
CA GLU A 27 38.66 -3.86 -26.07
C GLU A 27 38.68 -2.91 -24.87
N ARG A 28 38.48 -1.61 -25.14
CA ARG A 28 38.20 -0.64 -24.08
C ARG A 28 36.90 -1.09 -23.40
N GLN A 29 37.03 -1.70 -22.23
CA GLN A 29 35.91 -1.91 -21.33
C GLN A 29 35.30 -0.55 -21.01
N ILE A 30 34.06 -0.36 -21.45
CA ILE A 30 33.19 0.71 -20.98
C ILE A 30 33.02 0.46 -19.47
N PRO A 31 33.33 1.42 -18.59
CA PRO A 31 33.11 1.22 -17.17
C PRO A 31 31.61 1.10 -16.94
N ILE A 32 31.17 -0.11 -16.60
CA ILE A 32 29.85 -0.38 -16.06
C ILE A 32 29.83 0.36 -14.71
N THR A 33 29.34 1.59 -14.72
CA THR A 33 28.94 2.24 -13.48
C THR A 33 27.72 1.48 -13.00
N GLN A 34 27.96 0.44 -12.20
CA GLN A 34 26.93 -0.19 -11.40
C GLN A 34 26.36 0.91 -10.51
N LYS A 35 25.22 1.46 -10.92
CA LYS A 35 24.36 2.24 -10.03
C LYS A 35 24.17 1.37 -8.79
N PRO A 36 24.51 1.84 -7.58
CA PRO A 36 24.26 1.06 -6.39
C PRO A 36 22.78 0.69 -6.41
N ILE A 37 22.50 -0.61 -6.30
CA ILE A 37 21.18 -1.09 -5.96
C ILE A 37 20.91 -0.41 -4.63
N THR A 38 20.16 0.69 -4.66
CA THR A 38 19.70 1.32 -3.43
C THR A 38 18.62 0.36 -2.96
N GLU A 39 19.05 -0.65 -2.21
CA GLU A 39 18.18 -1.41 -1.34
C GLU A 39 17.39 -0.35 -0.58
N LYS A 40 16.09 -0.25 -0.89
CA LYS A 40 15.20 0.70 -0.25
C LYS A 40 15.16 0.23 1.20
N ILE A 41 16.03 0.80 2.05
CA ILE A 41 16.03 0.53 3.48
C ILE A 41 14.67 0.99 3.95
N SER A 42 13.76 0.02 4.09
CA SER A 42 12.44 0.23 4.66
C SER A 42 12.69 0.51 6.13
N TYR A 43 12.83 1.78 6.49
CA TYR A 43 12.92 2.15 7.89
C TYR A 43 11.61 1.73 8.54
N PRO A 44 11.64 0.92 9.61
CA PRO A 44 10.43 0.52 10.30
C PRO A 44 9.63 1.77 10.68
N ILE A 45 8.30 1.63 10.71
CA ILE A 45 7.41 2.57 11.38
C ILE A 45 8.02 2.73 12.79
N THR A 46 8.63 3.87 13.10
CA THR A 46 9.26 4.12 14.43
C THR A 46 8.21 4.40 15.50
N PHE A 47 7.02 3.83 15.35
CA PHE A 47 5.88 4.10 16.18
C PHE A 47 5.49 2.83 16.94
N SER A 48 5.09 2.99 18.20
CA SER A 48 4.59 1.87 19.01
C SER A 48 3.08 1.77 18.90
N TYR A 49 2.51 0.56 19.06
CA TYR A 49 1.06 0.38 19.09
C TYR A 49 0.39 1.31 20.11
N ASN A 50 0.95 1.44 21.31
CA ASN A 50 0.36 2.25 22.38
C ASN A 50 0.45 3.76 22.07
N ALA A 51 1.64 4.27 21.72
CA ALA A 51 1.83 5.70 21.45
C ALA A 51 1.04 6.16 20.23
N THR A 52 1.00 5.34 19.18
CA THR A 52 0.24 5.65 17.96
C THR A 52 -1.26 5.68 18.22
N ASN A 53 -1.80 4.66 18.90
CA ASN A 53 -3.22 4.62 19.24
C ASN A 53 -3.60 5.83 20.11
N PHE A 54 -2.78 6.17 21.10
CA PHE A 54 -3.01 7.32 21.97
C PHE A 54 -3.00 8.65 21.19
N ASN A 55 -2.02 8.84 20.30
CA ASN A 55 -1.91 10.07 19.51
C ASN A 55 -3.12 10.25 18.58
N ILE A 56 -3.47 9.19 17.83
CA ILE A 56 -4.65 9.21 16.94
C ILE A 56 -5.91 9.49 17.76
N GLN A 57 -6.12 8.80 18.88
CA GLN A 57 -7.28 8.99 19.75
C GLN A 57 -7.40 10.44 20.22
N SER A 58 -6.30 11.05 20.68
CA SER A 58 -6.29 12.44 21.17
C SER A 58 -6.69 13.44 20.08
N ILE A 59 -6.15 13.27 18.86
CA ILE A 59 -6.45 14.18 17.74
C ILE A 59 -7.89 13.99 17.26
N LEU A 60 -8.36 12.73 17.12
CA LEU A 60 -9.74 12.44 16.74
C LEU A 60 -10.75 13.02 17.74
N ALA A 61 -10.48 12.89 19.04
CA ALA A 61 -11.35 13.42 20.08
C ALA A 61 -11.49 14.95 19.96
N SER A 62 -10.41 15.67 19.62
CA SER A 62 -10.46 17.13 19.38
C SER A 62 -11.31 17.52 18.16
N LYS A 63 -11.59 16.56 17.26
CA LYS A 63 -12.39 16.73 16.04
C LYS A 63 -13.77 16.07 16.15
N GLY A 64 -14.20 15.69 17.36
CA GLY A 64 -15.53 15.13 17.62
C GLY A 64 -15.70 13.66 17.26
N ILE A 65 -14.61 12.93 16.98
CA ILE A 65 -14.63 11.48 16.75
C ILE A 65 -14.04 10.78 17.96
N SER A 66 -14.82 9.89 18.58
CA SER A 66 -14.33 9.06 19.68
C SER A 66 -13.70 7.77 19.14
N MET A 67 -12.59 7.37 19.76
CA MET A 67 -11.87 6.14 19.47
C MET A 67 -11.77 5.30 20.73
N SER A 68 -12.15 4.02 20.65
CA SER A 68 -12.12 3.11 21.79
C SER A 68 -10.69 2.78 22.24
N ASN A 69 -10.55 2.17 23.42
CA ASN A 69 -9.32 1.48 23.77
C ASN A 69 -9.05 0.34 22.77
N PRO A 70 -7.77 0.04 22.46
CA PRO A 70 -7.42 -1.00 21.52
C PRO A 70 -7.69 -2.39 22.09
N LEU A 71 -8.48 -3.18 21.36
CA LEU A 71 -8.46 -4.64 21.48
C LEU A 71 -7.16 -5.16 20.89
N LYS A 72 -6.55 -6.15 21.54
CA LYS A 72 -5.21 -6.66 21.23
C LYS A 72 -5.32 -8.15 20.89
N PHE A 73 -4.73 -8.57 19.77
CA PHE A 73 -4.76 -9.96 19.34
C PHE A 73 -3.34 -10.45 18.98
N SER A 74 -3.05 -11.70 19.35
CA SER A 74 -1.79 -12.39 19.12
C SER A 74 -2.02 -13.90 18.97
N GLY A 75 -1.09 -14.61 18.35
CA GLY A 75 -1.21 -16.07 18.15
C GLY A 75 -2.45 -16.42 17.32
N ASN A 76 -3.15 -17.51 17.64
CA ASN A 76 -4.29 -17.98 16.84
C ASN A 76 -5.43 -16.95 16.68
N ALA A 77 -5.53 -15.97 17.58
CA ALA A 77 -6.54 -14.92 17.48
C ALA A 77 -6.28 -13.95 16.30
N THR A 78 -5.03 -13.79 15.84
CA THR A 78 -4.74 -12.91 14.68
C THR A 78 -5.34 -13.47 13.39
N ALA A 79 -5.28 -14.78 13.21
CA ALA A 79 -5.88 -15.46 12.06
C ALA A 79 -7.42 -15.34 12.02
N GLN A 80 -8.07 -15.07 13.15
CA GLN A 80 -9.52 -14.90 13.22
C GLN A 80 -9.95 -13.44 13.07
N TYR A 81 -9.23 -12.52 13.70
CA TYR A 81 -9.69 -11.13 13.87
C TYR A 81 -8.88 -10.10 13.07
N CYS A 82 -7.75 -10.50 12.47
CA CYS A 82 -6.83 -9.61 11.77
C CYS A 82 -6.52 -10.06 10.35
N THR A 83 -7.55 -10.52 9.64
CA THR A 83 -7.51 -10.96 8.24
C THR A 83 -7.81 -9.80 7.30
N PHE A 84 -6.79 -8.98 7.03
CA PHE A 84 -6.91 -7.76 6.24
C PHE A 84 -6.33 -7.87 4.83
N TYR A 85 -5.43 -8.82 4.61
CA TYR A 85 -4.75 -9.00 3.33
C TYR A 85 -5.30 -10.23 2.62
N GLN A 86 -5.50 -10.11 1.31
CA GLN A 86 -5.77 -11.27 0.44
C GLN A 86 -4.49 -12.05 0.10
N ASP A 87 -3.34 -11.40 0.22
CA ASP A 87 -2.03 -12.02 0.01
C ASP A 87 -1.66 -12.83 1.26
N ASP A 88 -1.59 -14.16 1.10
CA ASP A 88 -1.30 -15.08 2.20
C ASP A 88 0.08 -14.84 2.84
N ILE A 89 1.09 -14.41 2.06
CA ILE A 89 2.43 -14.15 2.58
C ILE A 89 2.38 -12.92 3.50
N LYS A 90 1.74 -11.84 3.06
CA LYS A 90 1.52 -10.65 3.89
C LYS A 90 0.65 -10.96 5.10
N GLN A 91 -0.43 -11.71 4.91
CA GLN A 91 -1.33 -12.08 5.99
C GLN A 91 -0.63 -12.92 7.07
N ASN A 92 0.21 -13.88 6.67
CA ASN A 92 0.98 -14.72 7.58
C ASN A 92 2.10 -13.97 8.32
N SER A 93 2.49 -12.78 7.85
CA SER A 93 3.45 -11.91 8.55
C SER A 93 2.86 -11.12 9.72
N VAL A 94 1.53 -11.19 9.94
CA VAL A 94 0.84 -10.49 11.03
C VAL A 94 0.87 -11.34 12.30
N GLU A 95 1.82 -11.06 13.19
CA GLU A 95 1.97 -11.74 14.49
C GLU A 95 1.12 -11.11 15.59
N TYR A 96 0.89 -9.80 15.46
CA TYR A 96 0.16 -8.99 16.42
C TYR A 96 -0.65 -7.93 15.69
N CYS A 97 -1.79 -7.59 16.29
CA CYS A 97 -2.61 -6.50 15.80
C CYS A 97 -3.45 -5.87 16.91
N THR A 98 -3.78 -4.60 16.71
CA THR A 98 -4.77 -3.89 17.52
C THR A 98 -5.97 -3.49 16.68
N SER A 99 -7.15 -3.45 17.28
CA SER A 99 -8.37 -2.92 16.68
C SER A 99 -9.04 -1.92 17.61
N THR A 100 -9.44 -0.78 17.07
CA THR A 100 -10.14 0.29 17.80
C THR A 100 -11.40 0.65 17.04
N GLU A 101 -12.48 0.91 17.77
CA GLU A 101 -13.76 1.35 17.22
C GLU A 101 -13.80 2.88 17.14
N LEU A 102 -14.34 3.40 16.04
CA LEU A 102 -14.57 4.82 15.81
C LEU A 102 -16.08 5.14 15.83
N LYS A 103 -16.43 6.20 16.55
CA LYS A 103 -17.79 6.75 16.57
C LYS A 103 -17.79 8.25 16.37
N ASP A 104 -18.82 8.76 15.71
CA ASP A 104 -19.05 10.20 15.60
C ASP A 104 -19.54 10.83 16.92
N SER A 105 -19.83 12.12 16.88
CA SER A 105 -20.31 12.91 18.03
C SER A 105 -21.64 12.43 18.58
N ASP A 106 -22.46 11.77 17.77
CA ASP A 106 -23.75 11.21 18.17
C ASP A 106 -23.63 9.78 18.70
N GLY A 107 -22.40 9.25 18.75
CA GLY A 107 -22.11 7.89 19.18
C GLY A 107 -22.40 6.82 18.11
N LYS A 108 -22.69 7.21 16.87
CA LYS A 108 -22.93 6.28 15.77
C LYS A 108 -21.58 5.71 15.29
N PHE A 109 -21.58 4.40 15.08
CA PHE A 109 -20.41 3.67 14.59
C PHE A 109 -20.02 4.13 13.18
N LEU A 110 -18.74 4.47 13.01
CA LEU A 110 -18.14 4.87 11.73
C LEU A 110 -17.33 3.71 11.12
N GLY A 111 -16.60 2.97 11.94
CA GLY A 111 -15.64 1.99 11.48
C GLY A 111 -14.55 1.71 12.51
N ASN A 112 -13.39 1.29 12.02
CA ASN A 112 -12.28 0.87 12.86
C ASN A 112 -10.93 1.40 12.35
N ILE A 113 -9.98 1.55 13.28
CA ILE A 113 -8.55 1.61 12.95
C ILE A 113 -7.89 0.34 13.47
N HIS A 114 -7.19 -0.32 12.56
CA HIS A 114 -6.37 -1.49 12.85
C HIS A 114 -4.89 -1.14 12.71
N MET A 115 -4.06 -1.72 13.55
CA MET A 115 -2.61 -1.70 13.38
C MET A 115 -2.14 -3.14 13.36
N THR A 116 -1.26 -3.50 12.43
CA THR A 116 -0.78 -4.87 12.25
C THR A 116 0.73 -4.89 12.08
N GLY A 117 1.37 -5.97 12.51
CA GLY A 117 2.82 -6.15 12.41
C GLY A 117 3.35 -7.25 13.32
N SER A 118 4.60 -7.09 13.74
CA SER A 118 5.19 -7.95 14.77
C SER A 118 4.66 -7.59 16.16
N ILE A 119 5.00 -8.42 17.15
CA ILE A 119 4.70 -8.14 18.56
C ILE A 119 5.34 -6.81 19.02
N ASP A 120 6.51 -6.47 18.48
CA ASP A 120 7.27 -5.29 18.92
C ASP A 120 6.76 -3.99 18.28
N SER A 121 6.34 -4.03 17.02
CA SER A 121 5.95 -2.82 16.30
C SER A 121 4.98 -3.08 15.13
N PRO A 122 4.06 -2.13 14.85
CA PRO A 122 3.25 -2.18 13.64
C PRO A 122 4.11 -1.96 12.39
N ASN A 123 3.80 -2.66 11.31
CA ASN A 123 4.32 -2.40 9.97
C ASN A 123 3.25 -1.85 9.01
N ALA A 124 1.99 -1.89 9.43
CA ALA A 124 0.87 -1.31 8.71
C ALA A 124 -0.21 -0.76 9.65
N ILE A 125 -0.91 0.27 9.17
CA ILE A 125 -2.07 0.85 9.85
C ILE A 125 -3.19 1.01 8.83
N LEU A 126 -4.39 0.55 9.19
CA LEU A 126 -5.55 0.45 8.32
C LEU A 126 -6.74 1.18 8.95
N GLY A 127 -7.30 2.16 8.25
CA GLY A 127 -8.54 2.83 8.61
C GLY A 127 -9.67 2.34 7.72
N VAL A 128 -10.66 1.67 8.30
CA VAL A 128 -11.79 1.09 7.58
C VAL A 128 -13.08 1.77 8.03
N ILE A 129 -13.72 2.53 7.14
CA ILE A 129 -14.88 3.36 7.47
C ILE A 129 -16.02 3.06 6.51
N GLN A 130 -17.22 2.83 7.04
CA GLN A 130 -18.41 2.63 6.23
C GLN A 130 -19.20 3.94 6.14
N THR A 131 -19.51 4.34 4.91
CA THR A 131 -20.42 5.46 4.64
C THR A 131 -21.73 4.92 4.06
N ASP A 132 -22.83 5.61 4.34
CA ASP A 132 -24.14 5.30 3.75
C ASP A 132 -24.18 5.58 2.23
N PRO A 133 -25.24 5.17 1.50
CA PRO A 133 -25.32 5.40 0.04
C PRO A 133 -25.30 6.86 -0.39
N PHE A 134 -25.53 7.80 0.54
CA PHE A 134 -25.45 9.24 0.28
C PHE A 134 -24.11 9.84 0.72
N MET A 135 -23.22 9.03 1.28
CA MET A 135 -21.93 9.41 1.85
C MET A 135 -22.02 10.51 2.92
N ASN A 136 -23.05 10.50 3.77
CA ASN A 136 -23.19 11.54 4.81
C ASN A 136 -22.02 11.55 5.82
N GLN A 137 -21.25 10.47 5.90
CA GLN A 137 -20.09 10.36 6.79
C GLN A 137 -18.75 10.70 6.09
N LEU A 138 -18.78 11.31 4.90
CA LEU A 138 -17.56 11.62 4.13
C LEU A 138 -16.61 12.56 4.88
N ASP A 139 -17.13 13.54 5.63
CA ASP A 139 -16.29 14.43 6.43
C ASP A 139 -15.57 13.65 7.53
N SER A 140 -16.23 12.66 8.15
CA SER A 140 -15.59 11.76 9.11
C SER A 140 -14.48 10.93 8.46
N VAL A 141 -14.67 10.45 7.22
CA VAL A 141 -13.62 9.76 6.45
C VAL A 141 -12.39 10.66 6.27
N LYS A 142 -12.61 11.90 5.82
CA LYS A 142 -11.55 12.89 5.61
C LYS A 142 -10.78 13.18 6.91
N ILE A 143 -11.51 13.43 8.00
CA ILE A 143 -10.93 13.70 9.32
C ILE A 143 -10.06 12.53 9.78
N VAL A 144 -10.56 11.30 9.69
CA VAL A 144 -9.84 10.12 10.17
C VAL A 144 -8.58 9.88 9.34
N TYR A 145 -8.68 9.91 8.02
CA TYR A 145 -7.52 9.64 7.16
C TYR A 145 -6.47 10.73 7.24
N GLN A 146 -6.89 12.01 7.36
CA GLN A 146 -5.97 13.09 7.62
C GLN A 146 -5.24 12.91 8.96
N THR A 147 -5.98 12.56 10.01
CA THR A 147 -5.41 12.31 11.34
C THR A 147 -4.41 11.16 11.31
N MET A 148 -4.71 10.07 10.58
CA MET A 148 -3.80 8.95 10.41
C MET A 148 -2.50 9.39 9.72
N VAL A 149 -2.57 10.17 8.64
CA VAL A 149 -1.38 10.65 7.93
C VAL A 149 -0.55 11.60 8.79
N GLU A 150 -1.18 12.58 9.45
CA GLU A 150 -0.49 13.53 10.34
C GLU A 150 0.18 12.82 11.53
N SER A 151 -0.42 11.73 12.02
CA SER A 151 0.10 10.99 13.18
C SER A 151 1.20 9.99 12.85
N VAL A 152 1.21 9.43 11.63
CA VAL A 152 2.01 8.25 11.26
C VAL A 152 3.00 8.52 10.12
N VAL A 153 2.73 9.51 9.28
CA VAL A 153 3.54 9.81 8.10
C VAL A 153 4.29 11.12 8.31
N CYS A 154 3.60 12.24 8.29
CA CYS A 154 4.13 13.59 8.54
C CYS A 154 3.00 14.62 8.47
N ASP A 155 3.25 15.83 8.99
CA ASP A 155 2.49 17.06 8.72
C ASP A 155 2.91 17.76 7.40
N CYS A 156 3.68 17.06 6.56
CA CYS A 156 4.40 17.61 5.42
C CYS A 156 3.60 17.62 4.09
N TRP A 157 2.33 17.25 4.11
CA TRP A 157 1.50 17.15 2.90
C TRP A 157 1.47 18.44 2.08
N GLN A 158 1.29 19.59 2.75
CA GLN A 158 1.23 20.90 2.07
C GLN A 158 2.54 21.27 1.36
N ALA A 159 3.67 20.82 1.92
CA ALA A 159 4.98 21.08 1.34
C ALA A 159 5.28 20.14 0.16
N GLN A 160 4.92 18.86 0.27
CA GLN A 160 5.24 17.86 -0.75
C GLN A 160 4.19 17.74 -1.86
N LYS A 161 2.91 18.07 -1.58
CA LYS A 161 1.77 17.99 -2.50
C LYS A 161 1.76 16.71 -3.35
N PRO A 162 1.79 15.53 -2.72
CA PRO A 162 1.86 14.27 -3.45
C PRO A 162 0.68 14.13 -4.41
N GLY A 163 0.95 13.70 -5.64
CA GLY A 163 -0.07 13.58 -6.69
C GLY A 163 -0.67 14.92 -7.14
N ASN A 164 -0.02 16.06 -6.86
CA ASN A 164 -0.55 17.42 -7.07
C ASN A 164 -1.86 17.69 -6.29
N LEU A 165 -2.07 16.99 -5.19
CA LEU A 165 -3.27 17.14 -4.36
C LEU A 165 -2.98 18.09 -3.19
N GLU A 166 -3.86 19.07 -3.00
CA GLU A 166 -3.69 20.10 -1.97
C GLU A 166 -3.83 19.54 -0.55
N SER A 167 -4.56 18.45 -0.35
CA SER A 167 -4.76 17.85 0.97
C SER A 167 -5.19 16.38 0.87
N ILE A 168 -5.18 15.69 2.01
CA ILE A 168 -5.82 14.37 2.15
C ILE A 168 -7.31 14.45 1.80
N SER A 169 -7.99 15.52 2.21
CA SER A 169 -9.40 15.73 1.88
C SER A 169 -9.62 15.82 0.37
N ALA A 170 -8.75 16.55 -0.34
CA ALA A 170 -8.80 16.64 -1.80
C ALA A 170 -8.52 15.29 -2.46
N TRP A 171 -7.64 14.46 -1.88
CA TRP A 171 -7.42 13.09 -2.35
C TRP A 171 -8.66 12.22 -2.20
N VAL A 172 -9.31 12.26 -1.04
CA VAL A 172 -10.57 11.54 -0.77
C VAL A 172 -11.67 11.97 -1.74
N ASP A 173 -11.80 13.28 -2.00
CA ASP A 173 -12.78 13.79 -2.96
C ASP A 173 -12.48 13.36 -4.41
N ALA A 174 -11.21 13.40 -4.82
CA ALA A 174 -10.79 12.91 -6.14
C ALA A 174 -11.08 11.41 -6.31
N ALA A 175 -10.78 10.61 -5.28
CA ALA A 175 -11.07 9.17 -5.27
C ALA A 175 -12.59 8.90 -5.33
N LYS A 176 -13.39 9.64 -4.56
CA LYS A 176 -14.86 9.61 -4.65
C LYS A 176 -15.34 9.87 -6.07
N PHE A 177 -14.90 10.98 -6.67
CA PHE A 177 -15.32 11.38 -8.01
C PHE A 177 -15.01 10.29 -9.03
N HIS A 178 -13.77 9.81 -9.05
CA HIS A 178 -13.34 8.72 -9.94
C HIS A 178 -14.19 7.46 -9.76
N HIS A 179 -14.47 7.05 -8.52
CA HIS A 179 -15.28 5.87 -8.23
C HIS A 179 -16.71 5.97 -8.76
N LEU A 180 -17.36 7.12 -8.54
CA LEU A 180 -18.74 7.37 -8.93
C LEU A 180 -18.90 7.58 -10.44
N ASP A 181 -17.99 8.33 -11.07
CA ASP A 181 -18.03 8.62 -12.51
C ASP A 181 -17.83 7.34 -13.33
N GLY A 182 -16.84 6.53 -12.96
CA GLY A 182 -16.56 5.25 -13.60
C GLY A 182 -17.56 4.15 -13.26
N LYS A 183 -18.52 4.39 -12.35
CA LYS A 183 -19.49 3.40 -11.84
C LYS A 183 -18.82 2.09 -11.41
N HIS A 184 -17.65 2.19 -10.79
CA HIS A 184 -16.86 1.04 -10.41
C HIS A 184 -17.43 0.37 -9.16
N THR A 185 -17.38 -0.96 -9.09
CA THR A 185 -17.67 -1.67 -7.84
C THR A 185 -16.56 -1.43 -6.81
N THR A 186 -15.30 -1.37 -7.27
CA THR A 186 -14.12 -1.07 -6.46
C THR A 186 -13.20 -0.14 -7.24
N SER A 187 -12.67 0.89 -6.57
CA SER A 187 -11.62 1.77 -7.10
C SER A 187 -10.53 1.94 -6.07
N ASN A 188 -9.30 2.16 -6.54
CA ASN A 188 -8.17 2.42 -5.67
C ASN A 188 -7.28 3.55 -6.19
N SER A 189 -6.47 4.10 -5.29
CA SER A 189 -5.48 5.14 -5.55
C SER A 189 -4.32 4.97 -4.58
N GLN A 190 -3.11 5.33 -5.01
CA GLN A 190 -1.91 5.19 -4.18
C GLN A 190 -1.02 6.43 -4.25
N ILE A 191 -0.32 6.69 -3.15
CA ILE A 191 0.73 7.69 -3.02
C ILE A 191 1.95 7.01 -2.40
N ASP A 192 3.05 7.03 -3.13
CA ASP A 192 4.30 6.38 -2.73
C ASP A 192 5.38 7.42 -2.43
N GLY A 193 6.20 7.16 -1.41
CA GLY A 193 7.42 7.93 -1.13
C GLY A 193 7.23 9.14 -0.21
N LEU A 194 6.00 9.50 0.14
CA LEU A 194 5.72 10.52 1.17
C LEU A 194 6.27 10.03 2.52
N ALA A 195 7.31 10.70 3.04
CA ALA A 195 8.07 10.26 4.21
C ALA A 195 8.50 8.77 4.13
N GLN A 196 8.81 8.30 2.92
CA GLN A 196 9.17 6.90 2.63
C GLN A 196 8.09 5.88 3.00
N LYS A 197 6.82 6.28 3.03
CA LYS A 197 5.67 5.39 3.24
C LYS A 197 4.94 5.11 1.93
N HIS A 198 4.15 4.06 1.96
CA HIS A 198 3.20 3.67 0.92
C HIS A 198 1.79 3.88 1.47
N LEU A 199 1.03 4.77 0.81
CA LEU A 199 -0.34 5.12 1.18
C LEU A 199 -1.27 4.56 0.11
N PHE A 200 -2.25 3.77 0.50
CA PHE A 200 -3.23 3.16 -0.41
C PHE A 200 -4.65 3.45 0.05
N LEU A 201 -5.48 3.95 -0.86
CA LEU A 201 -6.88 4.28 -0.63
C LEU A 201 -7.74 3.42 -1.55
N GLU A 202 -8.74 2.73 -1.00
CA GLU A 202 -9.71 1.94 -1.74
C GLU A 202 -11.14 2.34 -1.33
N ILE A 203 -12.01 2.36 -2.32
CA ILE A 203 -13.46 2.54 -2.16
C ILE A 203 -14.13 1.33 -2.78
N THR A 204 -15.00 0.65 -2.03
CA THR A 204 -15.83 -0.44 -2.53
C THR A 204 -17.30 -0.18 -2.26
N THR A 205 -18.13 -0.26 -3.30
CA THR A 205 -19.58 -0.20 -3.18
C THR A 205 -20.11 -1.54 -2.63
N ASN A 206 -21.01 -1.47 -1.64
CA ASN A 206 -21.68 -2.62 -1.05
C ASN A 206 -23.16 -2.31 -0.76
N THR A 207 -23.90 -3.27 -0.20
CA THR A 207 -25.34 -3.12 0.08
C THR A 207 -25.67 -2.04 1.13
N LYS A 208 -24.68 -1.56 1.88
CA LYS A 208 -24.81 -0.53 2.93
C LYS A 208 -24.31 0.85 2.48
N GLY A 209 -23.81 0.99 1.25
CA GLY A 209 -23.21 2.22 0.73
C GLY A 209 -21.77 1.97 0.28
N TYR A 210 -20.82 2.74 0.82
CA TYR A 210 -19.42 2.68 0.39
C TYR A 210 -18.49 2.38 1.57
N LEU A 211 -17.69 1.32 1.42
CA LEU A 211 -16.62 0.97 2.33
C LEU A 211 -15.33 1.63 1.87
N TRP A 212 -14.78 2.47 2.74
CA TRP A 212 -13.51 3.14 2.56
C TRP A 212 -12.44 2.37 3.32
N LYS A 213 -11.32 2.07 2.65
CA LYS A 213 -10.14 1.49 3.29
C LYS A 213 -8.94 2.37 2.97
N PHE A 214 -8.23 2.77 4.00
CA PHE A 214 -6.99 3.51 3.88
C PHE A 214 -5.89 2.77 4.60
N VAL A 215 -4.79 2.49 3.91
CA VAL A 215 -3.67 1.69 4.40
C VAL A 215 -2.40 2.50 4.31
N ILE A 216 -1.63 2.52 5.40
CA ILE A 216 -0.28 3.09 5.46
C ILE A 216 0.68 1.96 5.77
N THR A 217 1.67 1.74 4.92
CA THR A 217 2.79 0.80 5.16
C THR A 217 4.14 1.49 4.97
N ASN A 218 5.22 0.80 5.37
CA ASN A 218 6.58 1.15 4.92
C ASN A 218 6.81 0.78 3.47
#